data_AF-A0A7V5DS52-F1
#
_entry.id   AF-A0A7V5DS52-F1
#
_cell.length_a   1.000
_cell.length_b   1.000
_cell.length_c   1.000
_cell.angle_alpha   90.00
_cell.angle_beta   90.00
_cell.angle_gamma   90.00
#
_symmetry.space_group_name_H-M   'P 1'
#
loop_
_entity.id
_entity.type
_entity.pdbx_description
1 polymer ?
#
loop_
_entity_poly.entity_id
_entity_poly.type
_entity_poly.pdbx_seq_one_letter_code
_entity_poly.pdbx_strand_id
1 'polypeptide(L)'
;MFIRKKGKFIIFVVIALCFVIINGVSFNGFAQAPTKQIKLKFATHLPSIHHGYRNFIAPWAAEVEKRTEGRVKVIVYPDQQLGRLPEMYDDLLRGTSDIAFILPVFITGRFPLESVFHLPNFLN
;
A
#
# COMPACT_ATOMS: atom_id res chain seq x y z
N MET A 1 43.51 -42.91 -42.27
CA MET A 1 42.84 -41.59 -42.42
C MET A 1 41.59 -41.40 -41.53
N PHE A 2 40.97 -42.45 -40.98
CA PHE A 2 39.70 -42.37 -40.21
C PHE A 2 39.82 -41.91 -38.74
N ILE A 3 41.00 -42.05 -38.09
CA ILE A 3 41.19 -41.73 -36.67
C ILE A 3 41.20 -40.21 -36.40
N ARG A 4 41.71 -39.40 -37.35
CA ARG A 4 41.83 -37.94 -37.22
C ARG A 4 40.50 -37.18 -37.26
N LYS A 5 39.41 -37.81 -37.76
CA LYS A 5 38.07 -37.21 -37.79
C LYS A 5 37.32 -37.37 -36.45
N LYS A 6 37.56 -38.47 -35.72
CA LYS A 6 36.93 -38.74 -34.42
C LYS A 6 37.43 -37.78 -33.32
N GLY A 7 38.72 -37.45 -33.31
CA GLY A 7 39.29 -36.50 -32.35
C GLY A 7 38.80 -35.06 -32.53
N LYS A 8 38.62 -34.60 -33.78
CA LYS A 8 38.06 -33.27 -34.08
C LYS A 8 36.59 -33.15 -33.66
N PHE A 9 35.83 -34.23 -33.76
CA PHE A 9 34.44 -34.29 -33.32
C PHE A 9 34.32 -34.20 -31.79
N ILE A 10 35.16 -34.92 -31.05
CA ILE A 10 35.19 -34.88 -29.58
C ILE A 10 35.54 -33.47 -29.07
N ILE A 11 36.54 -32.81 -29.67
CA ILE A 11 36.92 -31.44 -29.31
C ILE A 11 35.76 -30.46 -29.56
N PHE A 12 35.04 -30.62 -30.67
CA PHE A 12 33.88 -29.78 -30.99
C PHE A 12 32.73 -29.97 -29.98
N VAL A 13 32.48 -31.21 -29.55
CA VAL A 13 31.47 -31.54 -28.53
C VAL A 13 31.84 -30.95 -27.17
N VAL A 14 33.12 -31.00 -26.78
CA VAL A 14 33.60 -30.43 -25.51
C VAL A 14 33.48 -28.90 -25.50
N ILE A 15 33.80 -28.23 -26.61
CA ILE A 15 33.67 -26.77 -26.74
C ILE A 15 32.18 -26.37 -26.68
N ALA A 16 31.30 -27.11 -27.34
CA ALA A 16 29.85 -26.88 -27.28
C ALA A 16 29.30 -27.08 -25.85
N LEU A 17 29.80 -28.08 -25.11
CA LEU A 17 29.41 -28.31 -23.72
C LEU A 17 29.86 -27.16 -22.81
N CYS A 18 31.09 -26.67 -22.96
CA CYS A 18 31.58 -25.51 -22.21
C CYS A 18 30.78 -24.24 -22.52
N PHE A 19 30.34 -24.05 -23.77
CA PHE A 19 29.52 -22.90 -24.15
C PHE A 19 28.13 -22.90 -23.48
N VAL A 20 27.54 -24.09 -23.29
CA VAL A 20 26.26 -24.25 -22.57
C VAL A 20 26.43 -23.98 -21.07
N ILE A 21 27.57 -24.38 -20.48
CA ILE A 21 27.86 -24.14 -19.05
C ILE A 21 28.08 -22.66 -18.77
N ILE A 22 28.78 -21.93 -19.66
CA ILE A 22 29.08 -20.50 -19.48
C ILE A 22 27.82 -19.62 -19.64
N ASN A 23 26.86 -20.02 -20.47
CA ASN A 23 25.57 -19.32 -20.61
C ASN A 23 24.51 -19.79 -19.61
N GLY A 24 24.70 -20.96 -18.97
CA GLY A 24 23.76 -21.56 -18.01
C GLY A 24 23.90 -21.04 -16.57
N VAL A 25 25.00 -20.37 -16.23
CA VAL A 25 25.11 -19.57 -15.00
C VAL A 25 24.40 -18.23 -15.21
N SER A 26 23.07 -18.31 -15.25
CA SER A 26 22.20 -17.15 -15.11
C SER A 26 22.66 -16.34 -13.90
N PHE A 27 22.94 -15.07 -14.15
CA PHE A 27 23.10 -14.02 -13.15
C PHE A 27 21.92 -14.14 -12.17
N ASN A 28 22.15 -14.77 -11.00
CA ASN A 28 21.26 -14.64 -9.87
C ASN A 28 21.43 -13.22 -9.35
N GLY A 29 20.87 -12.26 -10.10
CA GLY A 29 20.70 -10.90 -9.64
C GLY A 29 19.98 -10.96 -8.31
N PHE A 30 20.53 -10.26 -7.32
CA PHE A 30 19.97 -10.11 -5.98
C PHE A 30 18.46 -9.93 -6.06
N ALA A 31 17.71 -11.02 -5.83
CA ALA A 31 16.26 -10.96 -5.75
C ALA A 31 15.94 -10.22 -4.46
N GLN A 32 15.64 -8.93 -4.58
CA GLN A 32 15.17 -8.13 -3.46
C GLN A 32 13.86 -8.75 -2.99
N ALA A 33 13.86 -9.27 -1.76
CA ALA A 33 12.68 -9.91 -1.18
C ALA A 33 11.47 -8.98 -1.32
N PRO A 34 10.28 -9.50 -1.69
CA PRO A 34 9.10 -8.66 -1.87
C PRO A 34 8.81 -7.95 -0.54
N THR A 35 8.94 -6.62 -0.54
CA THR A 35 8.59 -5.82 0.64
C THR A 35 7.08 -6.00 0.86
N LYS A 36 6.70 -6.48 2.05
CA LYS A 36 5.29 -6.69 2.40
C LYS A 36 4.55 -5.35 2.31
N GLN A 37 3.54 -5.27 1.45
CA GLN A 37 2.70 -4.08 1.31
C GLN A 37 2.03 -3.75 2.66
N ILE A 38 2.19 -2.51 3.11
CA ILE A 38 1.51 -1.98 4.30
C ILE A 38 0.06 -1.68 3.90
N LYS A 39 -0.89 -2.25 4.63
CA LYS A 39 -2.33 -2.00 4.42
C LYS A 39 -2.88 -1.23 5.61
N LEU A 40 -3.39 -0.02 5.38
CA LEU A 40 -3.99 0.84 6.40
C LEU A 40 -5.52 0.85 6.24
N LYS A 41 -6.24 0.54 7.32
CA LYS A 41 -7.70 0.61 7.38
C LYS A 41 -8.14 2.04 7.71
N PHE A 42 -8.85 2.68 6.79
CA PHE A 42 -9.42 4.01 7.00
C PHE A 42 -10.93 3.92 7.22
N ALA A 43 -11.38 4.13 8.46
CA ALA A 43 -12.80 4.24 8.81
C ALA A 43 -13.37 5.64 8.50
N THR A 44 -14.53 5.69 7.84
CA THR A 44 -15.28 6.94 7.68
C THR A 44 -16.78 6.70 7.80
N HIS A 45 -17.47 7.67 8.40
CA HIS A 45 -18.93 7.69 8.50
C HIS A 45 -19.60 8.18 7.21
N LEU A 46 -18.82 8.71 6.26
CA LEU A 46 -19.35 9.23 5.00
C LEU A 46 -19.76 8.07 4.09
N PRO A 47 -20.97 8.10 3.50
CA PRO A 47 -21.33 7.21 2.41
C PRO A 47 -20.40 7.38 1.20
N SER A 48 -20.21 6.33 0.40
CA SER A 48 -19.36 6.40 -0.80
C SER A 48 -19.88 7.37 -1.87
N ILE A 49 -21.15 7.74 -1.81
CA ILE A 49 -21.76 8.74 -2.69
C ILE A 49 -21.50 10.18 -2.25
N HIS A 50 -21.08 10.40 -1.00
CA HIS A 50 -20.88 11.72 -0.43
C HIS A 50 -19.72 12.46 -1.11
N HIS A 51 -19.87 13.78 -1.30
CA HIS A 51 -18.86 14.61 -1.96
C HIS A 51 -17.47 14.48 -1.30
N GLY A 52 -17.40 14.55 0.03
CA GLY A 52 -16.15 14.38 0.78
C GLY A 52 -15.52 13.00 0.63
N TYR A 53 -16.32 11.94 0.40
CA TYR A 53 -15.74 10.64 0.09
C TYR A 53 -15.11 10.64 -1.31
N ARG A 54 -15.91 11.04 -2.31
CA ARG A 54 -15.53 10.96 -3.74
C ARG A 54 -14.38 11.88 -4.11
N ASN A 55 -14.35 13.07 -3.56
CA ASN A 55 -13.45 14.14 -4.00
C ASN A 55 -12.30 14.39 -3.02
N PHE A 56 -12.32 13.77 -1.83
CA PHE A 56 -11.25 13.94 -0.85
C PHE A 56 -10.69 12.60 -0.35
N ILE A 57 -11.49 11.77 0.33
CA ILE A 57 -10.97 10.55 0.97
C ILE A 57 -10.46 9.53 -0.05
N ALA A 58 -11.27 9.17 -1.06
CA ALA A 58 -10.88 8.17 -2.04
C ALA A 58 -9.70 8.62 -2.93
N PRO A 59 -9.65 9.88 -3.44
CA PRO A 59 -8.50 10.38 -4.15
C PRO A 59 -7.23 10.44 -3.30
N TRP A 60 -7.35 10.84 -2.03
CA TRP A 60 -6.22 10.84 -1.09
C TRP A 60 -5.66 9.43 -0.89
N ALA A 61 -6.53 8.43 -0.67
CA ALA A 61 -6.12 7.04 -0.54
C ALA A 61 -5.38 6.52 -1.79
N ALA A 62 -5.86 6.86 -2.98
CA ALA A 62 -5.21 6.51 -4.25
C ALA A 62 -3.85 7.22 -4.42
N GLU A 63 -3.76 8.50 -4.02
CA GLU A 63 -2.51 9.27 -4.12
C GLU A 63 -1.45 8.75 -3.14
N VAL A 64 -1.84 8.27 -1.96
CA VAL A 64 -0.93 7.58 -1.04
C VAL A 64 -0.35 6.32 -1.68
N GLU A 65 -1.19 5.49 -2.31
CA GLU A 65 -0.72 4.28 -3.01
C GLU A 65 0.23 4.62 -4.16
N LYS A 66 -0.11 5.65 -4.96
CA LYS A 66 0.73 6.12 -6.06
C LYS A 66 2.08 6.66 -5.58
N ARG A 67 2.10 7.57 -4.62
CA ARG A 67 3.34 8.22 -4.12
C ARG A 67 4.25 7.29 -3.35
N THR A 68 3.69 6.21 -2.81
CA THR A 68 4.48 5.20 -2.10
C THR A 68 4.95 4.07 -3.02
N GLU A 69 4.71 4.18 -4.33
CA GLU A 69 5.04 3.14 -5.33
C GLU A 69 4.39 1.80 -4.95
N GLY A 70 3.15 1.84 -4.46
CA GLY A 70 2.40 0.67 -4.03
C GLY A 70 2.85 0.08 -2.69
N ARG A 71 3.85 0.65 -1.99
CA ARG A 71 4.29 0.17 -0.67
C ARG A 71 3.22 0.34 0.41
N VAL A 72 2.36 1.35 0.29
CA VAL A 72 1.25 1.61 1.21
C VAL A 72 -0.07 1.59 0.46
N LYS A 73 -1.02 0.78 0.92
CA LYS A 73 -2.38 0.74 0.40
C LYS A 73 -3.37 1.15 1.49
N VAL A 74 -4.14 2.18 1.22
CA VAL A 74 -5.22 2.63 2.12
C VAL A 74 -6.52 1.96 1.69
N ILE A 75 -7.10 1.16 2.57
CA ILE A 75 -8.40 0.52 2.37
C ILE A 75 -9.45 1.35 3.11
N VAL A 76 -10.33 1.99 2.35
CA VAL A 76 -11.37 2.86 2.91
C VAL A 76 -12.63 2.06 3.21
N TYR A 77 -13.15 2.20 4.43
CA TYR A 77 -14.36 1.57 4.94
C TYR A 77 -15.42 2.67 5.15
N PRO A 78 -16.27 2.94 4.15
CA PRO A 78 -17.32 3.95 4.24
C PRO A 78 -18.48 3.51 5.12
N ASP A 79 -19.43 4.41 5.33
CA ASP A 79 -20.73 4.10 5.92
C ASP A 79 -20.64 3.42 7.30
N GLN A 80 -19.71 3.88 8.14
CA GLN A 80 -19.56 3.43 9.54
C GLN A 80 -19.25 1.92 9.70
N GLN A 81 -18.68 1.28 8.67
CA GLN A 81 -18.36 -0.15 8.68
C GLN A 81 -17.36 -0.58 9.77
N LEU A 82 -16.45 0.31 10.18
CA LEU A 82 -15.41 0.04 11.18
C LEU A 82 -15.51 0.93 12.43
N GLY A 83 -16.69 1.48 12.69
CA GLY A 83 -16.94 2.35 13.84
C GLY A 83 -18.08 3.31 13.58
N ARG A 84 -18.86 3.61 14.61
CA ARG A 84 -20.04 4.49 14.52
C ARG A 84 -19.72 5.86 15.11
N LEU A 85 -20.40 6.90 14.65
CA LEU A 85 -20.37 8.18 15.37
C LEU A 85 -21.33 8.08 16.57
N PRO A 86 -20.94 8.55 17.77
CA PRO A 86 -19.71 9.28 18.11
C PRO A 86 -18.50 8.41 18.54
N GLU A 87 -18.64 7.09 18.71
CA GLU A 87 -17.62 6.22 19.31
C GLU A 87 -16.37 5.97 18.45
N MET A 88 -16.39 6.37 17.17
CA MET A 88 -15.33 6.13 16.19
C MET A 88 -13.94 6.58 16.64
N TYR A 89 -13.85 7.63 17.48
CA TYR A 89 -12.57 8.05 18.07
C TYR A 89 -12.04 7.04 19.08
N ASP A 90 -12.90 6.50 19.95
CA ASP A 90 -12.50 5.46 20.90
C ASP A 90 -12.13 4.16 20.18
N ASP A 91 -12.84 3.84 19.10
CA ASP A 91 -12.52 2.67 18.27
C ASP A 91 -11.18 2.82 17.54
N LEU A 92 -10.81 4.03 17.13
CA LEU A 92 -9.46 4.33 16.63
C LEU A 92 -8.41 4.07 17.71
N LEU A 93 -8.61 4.57 18.94
CA LEU A 93 -7.67 4.35 20.04
C LEU A 93 -7.54 2.87 20.43
N ARG A 94 -8.58 2.07 20.24
CA ARG A 94 -8.56 0.61 20.46
C ARG A 94 -7.90 -0.16 19.30
N GLY A 95 -7.58 0.49 18.18
CA GLY A 95 -6.95 -0.13 17.02
C GLY A 95 -7.92 -0.84 16.05
N THR A 96 -9.22 -0.55 16.13
CA THR A 96 -10.21 -1.09 15.18
C THR A 96 -9.90 -0.65 13.75
N SER A 97 -9.48 0.61 13.59
CA SER A 97 -8.96 1.18 12.34
C SER A 97 -7.58 1.79 12.57
N ASP A 98 -6.82 1.99 11.49
CA ASP A 98 -5.51 2.65 11.54
C ASP A 98 -5.64 4.18 11.34
N ILE A 99 -6.71 4.59 10.66
CA ILE A 99 -7.06 5.98 10.33
C ILE A 99 -8.57 6.13 10.50
N ALA A 100 -9.05 7.23 11.09
CA ALA A 100 -10.48 7.52 11.19
C ALA A 100 -10.80 8.98 10.81
N PHE A 101 -11.93 9.19 10.14
CA PHE A 101 -12.41 10.53 9.75
C PHE A 101 -13.29 11.12 10.87
N ILE A 102 -12.65 11.76 11.84
CA ILE A 102 -13.27 12.26 13.06
C ILE A 102 -13.92 13.63 12.84
N LEU A 103 -15.14 13.80 13.38
CA LEU A 103 -15.83 15.08 13.49
C LEU A 103 -15.83 15.53 14.96
N PRO A 104 -14.98 16.49 15.35
CA PRO A 104 -14.83 16.93 16.75
C PRO A 104 -16.14 17.41 17.41
N VAL A 105 -17.06 17.97 16.63
CA VAL A 105 -18.38 18.43 17.11
C VAL A 105 -19.22 17.34 17.79
N PHE A 106 -19.02 16.08 17.43
CA PHE A 106 -19.72 14.95 18.04
C PHE A 106 -19.01 14.37 19.26
N ILE A 107 -17.83 14.90 19.62
CA ILE A 107 -16.96 14.35 20.67
C ILE A 107 -16.56 15.47 21.64
N THR A 108 -17.53 15.89 22.44
CA THR A 108 -17.42 17.01 23.37
C THR A 108 -16.27 16.83 24.38
N GLY A 109 -15.55 17.91 24.65
CA GLY A 109 -14.52 17.97 25.70
C GLY A 109 -13.18 17.34 25.32
N ARG A 110 -13.07 16.64 24.18
CA ARG A 110 -11.81 16.01 23.75
C ARG A 110 -10.88 16.92 22.96
N PHE A 111 -11.44 17.90 22.26
CA PHE A 111 -10.68 18.85 21.43
C PHE A 111 -10.97 20.31 21.83
N PRO A 112 -10.56 20.75 23.05
CA PRO A 112 -10.92 22.08 23.57
C PRO A 112 -10.42 23.24 22.69
N LEU A 113 -9.23 23.12 22.11
CA LEU A 113 -8.70 24.13 21.20
C LEU A 113 -9.47 24.20 19.88
N GLU A 114 -9.90 23.05 19.36
CA GLU A 114 -10.65 23.00 18.11
C GLU A 114 -12.10 23.48 18.32
N SER A 115 -12.65 23.32 19.52
CA SER A 115 -14.00 23.79 19.87
C SER A 115 -14.23 25.28 19.62
N VAL A 116 -13.16 26.08 19.58
CA VAL A 116 -13.20 27.51 19.22
C VAL A 116 -13.76 27.73 17.82
N PHE A 117 -13.45 26.84 16.87
CA PHE A 117 -13.97 26.90 15.49
C PHE A 117 -15.48 26.65 15.41
N HIS A 118 -16.11 26.11 16.47
CA HIS A 118 -17.54 25.82 16.55
C HIS A 118 -18.34 26.92 17.25
N LEU A 119 -17.70 28.01 17.68
CA LEU A 119 -18.38 29.10 18.36
C LEU A 119 -19.24 29.93 17.37
N PRO A 120 -20.38 30.47 17.83
CA PRO A 120 -21.16 31.42 17.04
C PRO A 120 -20.30 32.59 16.58
N ASN A 121 -20.38 32.94 15.29
CA ASN A 121 -19.64 34.04 14.65
C ASN A 121 -18.10 33.91 14.62
N PHE A 122 -17.51 32.72 14.78
CA PHE A 122 -16.04 32.57 14.66
C PHE A 122 -15.48 32.99 13.29
N LEU A 123 -16.25 32.83 12.20
CA LEU A 123 -15.82 33.12 10.81
C LEU A 123 -16.30 34.48 10.27
N ASN A 124 -16.98 35.30 11.09
CA ASN A 124 -17.54 36.60 10.69
C ASN A 124 -16.57 37.77 10.93
#